data_AF-A0A4Y2N7W4-F1
#
_entry.id   AF-A0A4Y2N7W4-F1
#
_cell.length_a   1.000
_cell.length_b   1.000
_cell.length_c   1.000
_cell.angle_alpha   90.00
_cell.angle_beta   90.00
_cell.angle_gamma   90.00
#
_symmetry.space_group_name_H-M   'P 1'
#
loop_
_entity.id
_entity.type
_entity.pdbx_description
1 polymer ?
#
loop_
_entity_poly.entity_id
_entity_poly.type
_entity_poly.pdbx_seq_one_letter_code
_entity_poly.pdbx_strand_id
1 'polypeptide(L)'
;MLLKFIAVRKRCTESSVLHGAPYSGCVSVMRWDKLIQQNRRIITREISVELSISKETVHHINYKKGCGKVCAQWVPKYLREKQKTARMCVCLTQQFLH
;
A
#
# COMPACT_ATOMS: atom_id res chain seq x y z
N MET A 1 12.92 8.94 -0.84
CA MET A 1 11.49 9.02 -1.20
C MET A 1 10.71 8.48 -0.02
N LEU A 2 9.96 9.31 0.72
CA LEU A 2 9.12 8.81 1.81
C LEU A 2 7.68 9.23 1.51
N LEU A 3 6.98 8.34 0.81
CA LEU A 3 5.54 8.43 0.57
C LEU A 3 4.83 7.87 1.80
N LYS A 4 4.35 8.75 2.69
CA LYS A 4 3.41 8.36 3.74
C LYS A 4 2.04 8.17 3.10
N PHE A 5 1.60 6.92 2.94
CA PHE A 5 0.20 6.60 2.67
C PHE A 5 -0.40 5.96 3.92
N ILE A 6 -1.41 6.65 4.47
CA ILE A 6 -2.32 6.12 5.49
C ILE A 6 -3.23 5.12 4.77
N ALA A 7 -2.94 3.83 4.92
CA ALA A 7 -3.87 2.79 4.53
C ALA A 7 -4.85 2.61 5.69
N VAL A 8 -6.08 3.11 5.55
CA VAL A 8 -7.18 2.76 6.45
C VAL A 8 -7.54 1.30 6.15
N ARG A 9 -6.97 0.40 6.95
CA ARG A 9 -7.07 -1.05 6.82
C ARG A 9 -8.50 -1.48 7.14
N LYS A 10 -9.40 -1.59 6.15
CA LYS A 10 -10.63 -2.35 6.34
C LYS A 10 -10.26 -3.83 6.37
N ARG A 11 -10.35 -4.41 7.57
CA ARG A 11 -10.15 -5.84 7.83
C ARG A 11 -11.30 -6.58 7.13
N CYS A 12 -11.04 -7.34 6.07
CA CYS A 12 -12.02 -8.33 5.61
C CYS A 12 -12.08 -9.41 6.68
N THR A 13 -13.14 -9.39 7.49
CA THR A 13 -13.52 -10.50 8.36
C THR A 13 -14.00 -11.67 7.50
N GLU A 14 -13.67 -12.85 8.00
CA GLU A 14 -13.81 -14.19 7.42
C GLU A 14 -15.18 -14.43 6.77
N SER A 15 -15.19 -15.17 5.66
CA SER A 15 -16.39 -15.88 5.22
C SER A 15 -16.03 -17.33 4.91
N SER A 16 -16.63 -18.18 5.74
CA SER A 16 -16.92 -19.61 5.56
C SER A 16 -15.74 -20.56 5.36
N VAL A 17 -15.35 -21.20 6.46
CA VAL A 17 -14.67 -22.49 6.49
C VAL A 17 -15.66 -23.54 5.97
N LEU A 18 -15.41 -24.12 4.80
CA LEU A 18 -16.04 -25.36 4.34
C LEU A 18 -14.96 -26.23 3.68
N HIS A 19 -14.72 -27.38 4.32
CA HIS A 19 -14.05 -28.61 3.88
C HIS A 19 -13.10 -28.57 2.65
N GLY A 20 -11.81 -28.84 2.90
CA GLY A 20 -11.08 -29.82 2.09
C GLY A 20 -10.16 -29.37 0.93
N ALA A 21 -10.03 -28.08 0.61
CA ALA A 21 -8.98 -27.60 -0.31
C ALA A 21 -8.69 -26.11 -0.09
N PRO A 22 -7.42 -25.64 -0.17
CA PRO A 22 -7.14 -24.21 -0.16
C PRO A 22 -7.66 -23.62 -1.47
N TYR A 23 -8.81 -22.98 -1.39
CA TYR A 23 -9.40 -22.18 -2.46
C TYR A 23 -8.34 -21.22 -2.98
N SER A 24 -7.96 -21.42 -4.24
CA SER A 24 -6.99 -20.63 -5.01
C SER A 24 -7.13 -19.10 -4.77
N GLY A 25 -8.37 -18.62 -4.53
CA GLY A 25 -8.67 -17.22 -4.23
C GLY A 25 -8.07 -16.64 -2.94
N CYS A 26 -7.85 -17.42 -1.87
CA CYS A 26 -7.24 -16.89 -0.63
C CYS A 26 -5.74 -16.67 -0.76
N VAL A 27 -5.08 -17.59 -1.46
CA VAL A 27 -3.65 -17.48 -1.78
C VAL A 27 -3.40 -16.20 -2.59
N SER A 28 -4.27 -15.89 -3.56
CA SER A 28 -4.18 -14.67 -4.37
C SER A 28 -4.39 -13.39 -3.54
N VAL A 29 -5.34 -13.37 -2.60
CA VAL A 29 -5.61 -12.18 -1.76
C VAL A 29 -4.45 -11.89 -0.79
N MET A 30 -3.88 -12.92 -0.16
CA MET A 30 -2.72 -12.74 0.71
C MET A 30 -1.48 -12.32 -0.07
N ARG A 31 -1.28 -12.89 -1.26
CA ARG A 31 -0.17 -12.51 -2.13
C ARG A 31 -0.33 -11.09 -2.66
N TRP A 32 -1.55 -10.67 -3.00
CA TRP A 32 -1.88 -9.29 -3.35
C TRP A 32 -1.49 -8.29 -2.26
N ASP A 33 -1.84 -8.56 -0.99
CA ASP A 33 -1.50 -7.68 0.13
C ASP A 33 0.03 -7.55 0.32
N LYS A 34 0.77 -8.64 0.13
CA LYS A 34 2.25 -8.64 0.20
C LYS A 34 2.87 -7.79 -0.92
N LEU A 35 2.37 -7.90 -2.15
CA LEU A 35 2.87 -7.14 -3.31
C LEU A 35 2.68 -5.63 -3.11
N ILE A 36 1.49 -5.20 -2.68
CA ILE A 36 1.22 -3.78 -2.41
C ILE A 36 2.09 -3.25 -1.26
N GLN A 37 2.33 -4.07 -0.23
CA GLN A 37 3.17 -3.67 0.90
C GLN A 37 4.63 -3.48 0.47
N GLN A 38 5.17 -4.38 -0.36
CA GLN A 38 6.54 -4.31 -0.85
C GLN A 38 6.74 -3.13 -1.80
N ASN A 39 5.79 -2.89 -2.69
CA ASN A 39 5.88 -1.77 -3.62
C ASN A 39 4.51 -1.12 -3.84
N ARG A 40 4.33 0.02 -3.16
CA ARG A 40 3.10 0.83 -3.22
C ARG A 40 2.87 1.52 -4.57
N ARG A 41 3.81 1.44 -5.51
CA ARG A 41 3.72 2.04 -6.85
C ARG A 41 3.42 1.01 -7.95
N ILE A 42 3.21 -0.26 -7.61
CA ILE A 42 2.92 -1.30 -8.62
C ILE A 42 1.63 -0.96 -9.38
N ILE A 43 1.66 -1.17 -10.69
CA ILE A 43 0.49 -1.03 -11.56
C ILE A 43 -0.31 -2.33 -11.63
N THR A 44 -1.63 -2.21 -11.80
CA THR A 44 -2.60 -3.30 -11.92
C THR A 44 -2.21 -4.40 -12.93
N ARG A 45 -1.51 -4.02 -14.01
CA ARG A 45 -1.03 -4.97 -15.04
C ARG A 45 0.11 -5.86 -14.56
N GLU A 46 1.06 -5.30 -13.83
CA GLU A 46 2.17 -6.07 -13.26
C GLU A 46 1.65 -7.08 -12.25
N ILE A 47 0.67 -6.69 -11.42
CA ILE A 47 0.05 -7.60 -10.46
C ILE A 47 -0.72 -8.73 -11.16
N SER A 48 -1.40 -8.42 -12.27
CA SER A 48 -2.09 -9.43 -13.10
C SER A 48 -1.13 -10.50 -13.61
N VAL A 49 0.06 -10.09 -14.06
CA VAL A 49 1.12 -11.00 -14.53
C VAL A 49 1.74 -11.77 -13.36
N GLU A 50 2.09 -11.10 -12.27
CA GLU A 50 2.79 -11.70 -11.13
C GLU A 50 1.94 -12.69 -10.33
N LEU A 51 0.62 -12.46 -10.30
CA LEU A 51 -0.34 -13.38 -9.70
C LEU A 51 -0.95 -14.36 -10.72
N SER A 52 -0.62 -14.25 -12.00
CA SER A 52 -1.21 -15.02 -13.10
C SER A 52 -2.75 -15.04 -13.07
N ILE A 53 -3.36 -13.87 -12.82
CA ILE A 53 -4.81 -13.71 -12.72
C ILE A 53 -5.33 -12.80 -13.82
N SER A 54 -6.58 -13.01 -14.23
CA SER A 54 -7.24 -12.17 -15.24
C SER A 54 -7.40 -10.72 -14.74
N LYS A 55 -7.46 -9.78 -15.69
CA LYS A 55 -7.66 -8.34 -15.39
C LYS A 55 -8.97 -8.08 -14.62
N GLU A 56 -9.99 -8.89 -14.87
CA GLU A 56 -11.29 -8.77 -14.21
C GLU A 56 -11.20 -9.15 -12.71
N THR A 57 -10.53 -10.26 -12.41
CA THR A 57 -10.27 -10.67 -11.02
C THR A 57 -9.48 -9.62 -10.26
N VAL A 58 -8.50 -9.01 -10.92
CA VAL A 58 -7.74 -7.90 -10.36
C VAL A 58 -8.66 -6.71 -10.02
N HIS A 59 -9.55 -6.33 -10.93
CA HIS A 59 -10.49 -5.24 -10.71
C HIS A 59 -11.40 -5.52 -9.50
N HIS A 60 -11.90 -6.75 -9.39
CA HIS A 60 -12.72 -7.19 -8.28
C HIS A 60 -11.97 -7.15 -6.94
N ILE A 61 -10.71 -7.60 -6.90
CA ILE A 61 -9.86 -7.53 -5.70
C ILE A 61 -9.63 -6.07 -5.30
N ASN A 62 -9.34 -5.19 -6.27
CA ASN A 62 -9.11 -3.78 -6.01
C ASN A 62 -10.36 -3.09 -5.43
N TYR A 63 -11.54 -3.39 -5.97
CA TYR A 63 -12.82 -2.92 -5.45
C TYR A 63 -13.08 -3.45 -4.03
N LYS A 64 -12.93 -4.76 -3.80
CA LYS A 64 -13.17 -5.41 -2.50
C LYS A 64 -12.22 -4.91 -1.41
N LYS A 65 -10.98 -4.60 -1.78
CA LYS A 65 -9.95 -4.05 -0.86
C LYS A 65 -10.10 -2.55 -0.62
N GLY A 66 -10.94 -1.85 -1.40
CA GLY A 66 -11.08 -0.40 -1.33
C GLY A 66 -9.81 0.34 -1.75
N CYS A 67 -9.01 -0.26 -2.64
CA CYS A 67 -7.75 0.33 -3.09
C CYS A 67 -8.03 1.41 -4.14
N GLY A 68 -7.75 2.67 -3.79
CA GLY A 68 -7.84 3.81 -4.70
C GLY A 68 -6.51 4.13 -5.38
N LYS A 69 -6.56 4.58 -6.63
CA LYS A 69 -5.38 5.16 -7.29
C LYS A 69 -5.12 6.55 -6.69
N VAL A 70 -3.89 6.76 -6.24
CA VAL A 70 -3.43 8.03 -5.67
C VAL A 70 -2.36 8.64 -6.58
N CYS A 71 -2.47 9.94 -6.87
CA CYS A 71 -1.42 10.66 -7.57
C CYS A 71 -0.26 10.94 -6.61
N ALA A 72 0.98 10.90 -7.12
CA ALA A 72 2.14 11.27 -6.32
C ALA A 72 2.09 12.77 -6.01
N GLN A 73 2.37 13.14 -4.76
CA GLN A 73 2.50 14.53 -4.37
C GLN A 73 3.85 15.09 -4.81
N TRP A 74 3.83 16.29 -5.39
CA TRP A 74 5.06 17.03 -5.69
C TRP A 74 5.78 17.41 -4.39
N VAL A 75 7.06 17.04 -4.31
CA VAL A 75 7.95 17.43 -3.21
C VAL A 75 8.99 18.39 -3.78
N PRO A 76 9.11 19.64 -3.28
CA PRO A 76 9.91 20.69 -3.90
C PRO A 76 11.38 20.35 -4.13
N LYS A 77 11.98 19.53 -3.24
CA LYS A 77 13.36 19.05 -3.42
C LYS A 77 13.61 17.76 -2.67
N TYR A 78 14.56 16.98 -3.18
CA TYR A 78 15.15 15.89 -2.43
C TYR A 78 16.04 16.43 -1.31
N LEU A 79 15.85 15.93 -0.09
CA LEU A 79 16.64 16.32 1.08
C LEU A 79 17.64 15.23 1.42
N ARG A 80 18.87 15.63 1.72
CA ARG A 80 19.89 14.76 2.32
C ARG A 80 19.65 14.61 3.83
N GLU A 81 20.12 13.49 4.40
CA GLU A 81 20.69 13.36 5.77
C GLU A 81 20.55 14.60 6.67
N LYS A 82 21.63 15.37 6.62
CA LYS A 82 21.84 16.57 7.43
C LYS A 82 20.73 17.61 7.29
N GLN A 83 20.14 17.74 6.09
CA GLN A 83 19.05 18.71 5.84
C GLN A 83 17.74 18.26 6.49
N LYS A 84 17.46 16.95 6.53
CA LYS A 84 16.29 16.43 7.26
C LYS A 84 16.47 16.61 8.75
N THR A 85 17.65 16.28 9.28
CA THR A 85 17.96 16.47 10.72
C THR A 85 17.87 17.94 11.13
N ALA A 86 18.39 18.86 10.33
CA ALA A 86 18.27 20.30 10.59
C ALA A 86 16.80 20.75 10.63
N ARG A 87 15.98 20.30 9.68
CA ARG A 87 14.54 20.60 9.68
C ARG A 87 13.82 20.02 10.90
N MET A 88 14.13 18.77 11.27
CA MET A 88 13.56 18.15 12.48
C MET A 88 13.96 18.91 13.74
N CYS A 89 15.23 19.32 13.85
CA CYS A 89 15.75 20.06 15.00
C CYS A 89 14.99 21.38 15.21
N VAL A 90 14.80 22.17 14.14
CA VAL A 90 14.03 23.43 14.20
C VAL A 90 12.59 23.19 14.65
N CYS A 91 11.89 22.19 14.08
CA CYS A 91 10.51 21.91 14.49
C CYS A 91 10.40 21.48 15.96
N LEU A 92 11.38 20.72 16.46
CA LEU A 92 11.40 20.26 17.84
C LEU A 92 11.73 21.40 18.81
N THR A 93 12.69 22.27 18.49
CA THR A 93 13.04 23.41 19.37
C THR A 93 11.98 24.51 19.36
N GLN A 94 11.30 24.71 18.24
CA GLN A 94 10.24 25.72 18.11
C GLN A 94 8.95 25.32 18.85
N GLN A 95 8.71 24.02 19.07
CA GLN A 95 7.59 23.53 19.91
C GLN A 95 7.74 23.86 21.40
N PHE A 96 8.95 24.21 21.86
CA PHE A 96 9.21 24.59 23.26
C PHE A 96 9.29 26.12 23.47
N LEU A 97 9.09 26.92 22.42
CA LEU A 97 9.20 28.39 22.47
C LEU A 97 7.83 29.10 22.39
N HIS A 98 6.72 28.37 22.46
CA HIS A 98 5.34 28.89 22.54
C HIS A 98 4.58 28.16 23.65
#